data_AF-A0A537Q984-F1
#
_entry.id   AF-A0A537Q984-F1
#
_cell.length_a   1.000
_cell.length_b   1.000
_cell.length_c   1.000
_cell.angle_alpha   90.00
_cell.angle_beta   90.00
_cell.angle_gamma   90.00
#
_symmetry.space_group_name_H-M   'P 1'
#
loop_
_entity.id
_entity.type
_entity.pdbx_description
1 polymer ?
#
loop_
_entity_poly.entity_id
_entity_poly.type
_entity_poly.pdbx_seq_one_letter_code
_entity_poly.pdbx_strand_id
1 'polypeptide(L)' 'MKNLGAAVGALTIMVRSGAILDFELFESGSEVFVRVWPAGDLEDSRLRRQVAALLPGYVDERHVTIEARR' A
#
# COMPACT_ATOMS: atom_id res chain seq x y z
N MET A 1 11.12 -8.66 -10.38
CA MET A 1 10.44 -7.87 -11.44
C MET A 1 9.10 -8.42 -11.95
N LYS A 2 8.74 -9.72 -11.87
CA LYS A 2 7.48 -10.21 -12.50
C LYS A 2 6.16 -9.92 -11.77
N ASN A 3 6.15 -9.38 -10.54
CA ASN A 3 4.93 -9.32 -9.71
C ASN A 3 4.52 -7.93 -9.19
N LEU A 4 5.21 -6.86 -9.62
CA LEU A 4 4.80 -5.49 -9.26
C LEU A 4 3.42 -5.13 -9.85
N GLY A 5 3.07 -5.70 -11.01
CA GLY A 5 1.79 -5.45 -11.66
C GLY A 5 0.58 -5.94 -10.84
N ALA A 6 0.72 -7.07 -10.13
CA ALA A 6 -0.31 -7.55 -9.22
C ALA A 6 -0.48 -6.58 -8.03
N ALA A 7 0.63 -6.00 -7.55
CA ALA A 7 0.60 -5.04 -6.46
C ALA A 7 -0.09 -3.72 -6.84
N VAL A 8 0.27 -3.19 -8.01
CA VAL A 8 -0.40 -2.03 -8.61
C VAL A 8 -1.90 -2.29 -8.78
N GLY A 9 -2.29 -3.48 -9.27
CA GLY A 9 -3.69 -3.85 -9.46
C GLY A 9 -4.50 -3.85 -8.17
N ALA A 10 -4.00 -4.50 -7.13
CA ALA A 10 -4.68 -4.57 -5.83
C ALA A 10 -4.82 -3.18 -5.17
N LEU A 11 -3.77 -2.35 -5.21
CA LEU A 11 -3.81 -0.99 -4.68
C LEU A 11 -4.73 -0.07 -5.48
N THR A 12 -4.80 -0.25 -6.81
CA THR A 12 -5.76 0.47 -7.66
C THR A 12 -7.21 0.16 -7.27
N ILE A 13 -7.53 -1.07 -6.87
CA ILE A 13 -8.86 -1.42 -6.35
C ILE A 13 -9.15 -0.67 -5.05
N MET A 14 -8.17 -0.56 -4.14
CA MET A 14 -8.33 0.23 -2.91
C MET A 14 -8.63 1.70 -3.21
N VAL A 15 -7.92 2.32 -4.17
CA VAL A 15 -8.21 3.69 -4.63
C VAL A 15 -9.64 3.80 -5.15
N ARG A 16 -10.06 2.89 -6.04
CA ARG A 16 -11.41 2.91 -6.63
C ARG A 16 -12.51 2.69 -5.60
N SER A 17 -12.24 1.95 -4.53
CA SER A 17 -13.18 1.72 -3.43
C SER A 17 -13.29 2.91 -2.47
N GLY A 18 -12.38 3.89 -2.55
CA GLY A 18 -12.28 4.99 -1.60
C GLY A 18 -11.62 4.63 -0.27
N ALA A 19 -10.98 3.45 -0.16
CA ALA A 19 -10.23 3.07 1.04
C ALA A 19 -8.95 3.91 1.22
N ILE A 20 -8.31 4.27 0.11
CA ILE A 20 -7.16 5.19 0.04
C ILE A 20 -7.39 6.20 -1.08
N LEU A 21 -6.76 7.37 -0.98
CA LEU A 21 -6.81 8.39 -2.03
C LEU A 21 -5.83 8.08 -3.15
N ASP A 22 -4.65 7.59 -2.78
CA ASP A 22 -3.56 7.32 -3.70
C ASP A 22 -2.51 6.42 -3.07
N PHE A 23 -1.58 5.92 -3.88
CA PHE A 23 -0.44 5.14 -3.44
C PHE A 23 0.80 5.34 -4.32
N GLU A 24 1.96 5.05 -3.76
CA GLU A 24 3.23 5.01 -4.46
C GLU A 24 3.97 3.72 -4.10
N LEU A 25 4.52 3.06 -5.13
CA LEU A 25 5.38 1.90 -4.97
C LEU A 25 6.81 2.31 -5.28
N PHE A 26 7.74 1.96 -4.41
CA PHE A 26 9.15 2.19 -4.65
C PHE A 26 9.99 1.02 -4.12
N GLU A 27 11.10 0.77 -4.79
CA GLU A 27 12.05 -0.27 -4.40
C GLU A 27 13.17 0.35 -3.57
N SER A 28 13.58 -0.32 -2.49
CA SER A 28 14.80 0.01 -1.75
C SER A 28 15.60 -1.26 -1.50
N GLY A 29 16.77 -1.36 -2.15
CA GLY A 29 17.56 -2.59 -2.16
C GLY A 29 16.80 -3.73 -2.84
N SER A 30 16.53 -4.81 -2.11
CA SER A 30 15.76 -5.97 -2.60
C SER A 30 14.31 -6.00 -2.14
N GLU A 31 13.86 -4.97 -1.41
CA GLU A 31 12.53 -4.90 -0.80
C GLU A 31 11.64 -3.88 -1.52
N VAL A 32 10.34 -4.16 -1.55
CA VAL A 32 9.31 -3.28 -2.11
C VAL A 32 8.61 -2.57 -0.97
N PHE A 33 8.50 -1.25 -1.08
CA PHE A 33 7.82 -0.39 -0.12
C PHE A 33 6.57 0.22 -0.75
N VAL A 34 5.57 0.47 0.09
CA VAL A 34 4.31 1.08 -0.30
C VAL A 34 4.08 2.31 0.55
N ARG A 35 3.96 3.47 -0.09
CA ARG A 35 3.40 4.67 0.54
C ARG A 35 1.93 4.76 0.17
N VAL A 36 1.07 5.01 1.16
CA VAL A 36 -0.38 5.14 0.97
C VAL A 36 -0.87 6.42 1.64
N TRP A 37 -1.79 7.10 0.96
CA TRP A 37 -2.51 8.26 1.49
C TRP A 37 -3.96 7.84 1.79
N PRO A 38 -4.39 7.83 3.07
CA PRO A 38 -5.73 7.38 3.44
C PRO A 38 -6.79 8.42 3.02
N ALA A 39 -8.01 7.96 2.75
CA ALA A 39 -9.15 8.83 2.38
C ALA A 39 -9.85 9.49 3.57
N GLY A 40 -9.52 9.10 4.79
CA GLY A 40 -10.04 9.66 6.03
C GLY A 40 -9.27 9.11 7.22
N ASP A 41 -9.83 9.25 8.42
CA ASP A 41 -9.22 8.80 9.68
C ASP A 41 -9.32 7.28 9.89
N LEU A 42 -8.92 6.51 8.88
CA LEU A 42 -8.73 5.08 9.05
C LEU A 42 -7.57 4.85 10.02
N GLU A 43 -7.75 3.93 10.96
CA GLU A 43 -6.70 3.56 11.88
C GLU A 43 -5.48 3.03 11.11
N ASP A 44 -4.34 3.70 11.27
CA ASP A 44 -3.09 3.41 10.53
C ASP A 44 -2.69 1.93 10.61
N SER A 45 -2.82 1.31 11.79
CA SER A 45 -2.44 -0.08 12.02
C SER A 45 -3.25 -1.04 11.14
N ARG A 46 -4.55 -0.78 10.99
CA ARG A 46 -5.48 -1.58 10.19
C ARG A 46 -5.19 -1.42 8.71
N LEU A 47 -4.95 -0.19 8.25
CA LEU A 47 -4.67 0.08 6.85
C LEU A 47 -3.34 -0.57 6.42
N ARG A 48 -2.28 -0.50 7.24
CA ARG A 48 -1.01 -1.21 6.96
C ARG A 48 -1.21 -2.71 6.80
N ARG A 49 -1.97 -3.32 7.71
CA ARG A 49 -2.29 -4.75 7.64
C ARG A 49 -3.07 -5.12 6.38
N GLN A 50 -4.06 -4.30 5.99
CA GLN A 50 -4.84 -4.53 4.77
C GLN A 50 -3.96 -4.43 3.52
N VAL A 51 -3.09 -3.43 3.44
CA VAL A 51 -2.17 -3.25 2.30
C VAL A 51 -1.19 -4.42 2.21
N ALA A 52 -0.55 -4.82 3.31
CA ALA A 52 0.37 -5.96 3.34
C ALA A 52 -0.33 -7.28 2.98
N ALA A 53 -1.56 -7.49 3.45
CA ALA A 53 -2.34 -8.70 3.15
C ALA A 53 -2.72 -8.83 1.67
N LEU A 54 -2.80 -7.72 0.93
CA LEU A 54 -3.04 -7.75 -0.52
C LEU A 54 -1.81 -8.19 -1.31
N LEU A 55 -0.62 -8.09 -0.72
CA LEU A 55 0.69 -8.28 -1.37
C LEU A 55 1.53 -9.36 -0.68
N PRO A 56 0.99 -10.57 -0.47
CA PRO A 56 1.65 -11.60 0.33
C PRO A 56 2.99 -12.00 -0.29
N GLY A 57 4.05 -11.99 0.51
CA GLY A 57 5.41 -12.35 0.11
C GLY A 57 6.17 -11.26 -0.67
N TYR A 58 5.55 -10.09 -0.90
CA TYR A 58 6.21 -8.93 -1.51
C TYR A 58 6.36 -7.76 -0.53
N VAL A 59 5.35 -7.54 0.30
CA VAL A 59 5.28 -6.38 1.22
C VAL A 59 4.82 -6.86 2.59
N ASP A 60 5.63 -6.61 3.62
CA ASP A 60 5.26 -6.79 5.01
C ASP A 60 4.65 -5.50 5.57
N GLU A 61 3.91 -5.58 6.69
CA GLU A 61 3.32 -4.39 7.33
C GLU A 61 4.33 -3.28 7.61
N ARG A 62 5.59 -3.65 7.90
CA ARG A 62 6.71 -2.71 8.15
C ARG A 62 7.16 -1.94 6.90
N HIS A 63 6.83 -2.42 5.70
CA HIS A 63 7.15 -1.78 4.42
C HIS A 63 6.04 -0.85 3.95
N VAL A 64 4.95 -0.71 4.73
CA VAL A 64 3.83 0.18 4.43
C VAL A 64 3.93 1.46 5.27
N THR A 65 4.09 2.59 4.57
CA THR A 65 4.09 3.92 5.17
C THR A 65 2.76 4.60 4.89
N ILE A 66 2.11 5.09 5.94
CA ILE A 66 0.89 5.90 5.83
C ILE A 66 1.29 7.35 6.02
N GLU A 67 0.93 8.19 5.05
CA GLU A 67 1.16 9.63 5.11
C GLU A 67 -0.17 10.38 5.05
N ALA A 68 -0.34 11.36 5.94
CA ALA A 68 -1.40 12.32 5.80
C ALA A 68 -1.16 13.18 4.55
N ARG A 69 -2.17 13.33 3.70
CA ARG A 69 -2.09 14.22 2.55
C ARG A 69 -2.10 15.67 3.07
N ARG A 70 -1.00 16.40 2.90
CA ARG A 70 -0.92 17.84 3.16
C ARG A 70 -1.67 18.64 2.09
#